data_AF-A0AB39QRL9-F1
#
_entry.id   AF-A0AB39QRL9-F1
#
_cell.length_a   1.000
_cell.length_b   1.000
_cell.length_c   1.000
_cell.angle_alpha   90.00
_cell.angle_beta   90.00
_cell.angle_gamma   90.00
#
_symmetry.space_group_name_H-M   'P 1'
#
loop_
_entity.id
_entity.type
_entity.pdbx_description
1 polymer ?
#
loop_
_entity_poly.entity_id
_entity_poly.type
_entity_poly.pdbx_seq_one_letter_code
_entity_poly.pdbx_strand_id
1 'polypeptide(L)'
;MTAALVHIGSTLSEGEPGKSGEVPEEMSSVVDRLVEERSAPRLFEDLISRYLASVGRSGAQAVSSPRLVRAFAHFAGMADGSAYDPTCGIGSLLLAVAGPRTTLLAGQDTHPGLVRLAQLRTGFTDGPPAQVEAGDSLHDDRIPGLRAQLVVCDPPLGQPDWGREDLLLDPRWELGVPPRAESDFAWLQHCYFHTAPGGRTFIALSPSAAYRKSGRRIRSELVRRGLLASVTALPAGCASSHNMPLLLWEVRRPAMPGDEVRSVRMVDLTSNDPDGSLDPAPDQVADVPLISLLGEDVDLSPTTYVTAAQPNYPNEYAKLRRTLGEQLRELASLLPALPPGLGTGTMDELNAIDVSDLVQAGLVATEGSETISTSDQLDTDYLRGFLRSAGNTRRNTSSTGTHRADLRGAQLPQMDIEQQRRYGEVFRELGEFERRIKEVAKMSDRAARLAYDGLTNGALAPDVKQEGGK
;
A
#
# COMPACT_ATOMS: atom_id res chain seq x y z
N MET A 1 5.65 -0.62 -20.82
CA MET A 1 6.04 0.12 -19.59
C MET A 1 7.15 -0.60 -18.83
N THR A 2 6.95 -1.85 -18.37
CA THR A 2 8.01 -2.63 -17.69
C THR A 2 9.33 -2.70 -18.47
N ALA A 3 9.30 -3.00 -19.77
CA ALA A 3 10.51 -3.04 -20.61
C ALA A 3 11.25 -1.69 -20.67
N ALA A 4 10.54 -0.57 -20.70
CA ALA A 4 11.15 0.76 -20.70
C ALA A 4 11.83 1.05 -19.35
N LEU A 5 11.21 0.66 -18.23
CA LEU A 5 11.82 0.81 -16.90
C LEU A 5 13.06 -0.07 -16.74
N VAL A 6 13.01 -1.32 -17.21
CA VAL A 6 14.17 -2.22 -17.22
C VAL A 6 15.33 -1.60 -17.99
N HIS A 7 15.04 -1.03 -19.16
CA HIS A 7 16.06 -0.37 -19.96
C HIS A 7 16.65 0.83 -19.21
N ILE A 8 15.82 1.78 -18.78
CA ILE A 8 16.28 2.99 -18.06
C ILE A 8 17.11 2.60 -16.83
N GLY A 9 16.62 1.67 -16.00
CA GLY A 9 17.36 1.22 -14.82
C GLY A 9 18.68 0.54 -15.15
N SER A 10 18.77 -0.21 -16.26
CA SER A 10 20.04 -0.82 -16.69
C SER A 10 21.05 0.25 -17.10
N THR A 11 20.62 1.24 -17.90
CA THR A 11 21.46 2.39 -18.28
C THR A 11 21.97 3.17 -17.07
N LEU A 12 21.09 3.40 -16.08
CA LEU A 12 21.43 4.08 -14.84
C LEU A 12 22.40 3.30 -13.93
N SER A 13 22.40 1.97 -14.01
CA SER A 13 23.23 1.10 -13.16
C SER A 13 24.62 0.85 -13.74
N GLU A 14 24.77 0.81 -15.06
CA GLU A 14 26.01 0.41 -15.73
C GLU A 14 26.91 1.60 -16.09
N GLY A 15 26.42 2.84 -15.99
CA GLY A 15 27.21 4.05 -16.28
C GLY A 15 27.61 4.22 -17.75
N GLU A 16 27.24 3.30 -18.64
CA GLU A 16 27.40 3.42 -20.09
C GLU A 16 26.04 3.45 -20.80
N PRO A 17 25.80 4.45 -21.67
CA PRO A 17 24.67 4.44 -22.57
C PRO A 17 24.90 3.38 -23.65
N GLY A 18 24.34 2.19 -23.43
CA GLY A 18 24.02 1.26 -24.50
C GLY A 18 24.65 -0.14 -24.37
N LYS A 19 23.77 -1.13 -24.20
CA LYS A 19 23.61 -2.23 -25.16
C LYS A 19 22.28 -2.95 -24.98
N SER A 20 21.59 -3.09 -26.13
CA SER A 20 20.36 -3.85 -26.42
C SER A 20 19.00 -3.21 -26.08
N GLY A 21 18.39 -2.66 -27.13
CA GLY A 21 17.01 -2.17 -27.20
C GLY A 21 16.95 -0.65 -27.34
N GLU A 22 16.79 -0.13 -28.56
CA GLU A 22 16.70 1.30 -28.87
C GLU A 22 15.68 2.02 -27.97
N VAL A 23 16.17 2.83 -27.04
CA VAL A 23 15.39 3.95 -26.54
C VAL A 23 15.36 4.98 -27.67
N PRO A 24 14.17 5.47 -28.09
CA PRO A 24 14.11 6.58 -29.03
C PRO A 24 15.05 7.69 -28.54
N GLU A 25 15.91 8.25 -29.39
CA GLU A 25 16.95 9.22 -29.00
C GLU A 25 16.40 10.36 -28.10
N GLU A 26 15.16 10.75 -28.35
CA GLU A 26 14.38 11.70 -27.55
C GLU A 26 14.33 11.35 -26.05
N MET A 27 14.14 10.07 -25.70
CA MET A 27 14.07 9.59 -24.33
C MET A 27 15.45 9.47 -23.66
N SER A 28 16.51 9.19 -24.42
CA SER A 28 17.88 9.16 -23.87
C SER A 28 18.29 10.56 -23.38
N SER A 29 18.06 11.59 -24.19
CA SER A 29 18.36 12.98 -23.83
C SER A 29 17.56 13.52 -22.63
N VAL A 30 16.41 12.90 -22.33
CA VAL A 30 15.58 13.21 -21.16
C VAL A 30 16.12 12.49 -19.93
N VAL A 31 16.51 11.22 -20.06
CA VAL A 31 17.12 10.46 -18.96
C VAL A 31 18.45 11.10 -18.55
N ASP A 32 19.32 11.46 -19.49
CA ASP A 32 20.61 12.07 -19.21
C ASP A 32 20.46 13.39 -18.44
N ARG A 33 19.56 14.29 -18.88
CA ARG A 33 19.22 15.52 -18.15
C ARG A 33 18.67 15.25 -16.74
N LEU A 34 17.80 14.24 -16.59
CA LEU A 34 17.22 13.93 -15.29
C LEU A 34 18.24 13.35 -14.30
N VAL A 35 19.30 12.70 -14.81
CA VAL A 35 20.44 12.22 -14.00
C VAL A 35 21.37 13.37 -13.59
N GLU A 36 21.54 14.39 -14.43
CA GLU A 36 22.27 15.60 -14.05
C GLU A 36 21.57 16.36 -12.91
N GLU A 37 20.24 16.31 -12.85
CA GLU A 37 19.42 16.96 -11.81
C GLU A 37 19.23 16.10 -10.54
N ARG A 38 19.34 14.77 -10.63
CA ARG A 38 19.04 13.82 -9.53
C ARG A 38 19.97 12.61 -9.57
N SER A 39 20.36 12.09 -8.41
CA SER A 39 21.08 10.80 -8.34
C SER A 39 20.27 9.67 -9.00
N ALA A 40 20.94 8.81 -9.79
CA ALA A 40 20.33 7.67 -10.48
C ALA A 40 19.38 6.80 -9.62
N PRO A 41 19.72 6.42 -8.36
CA PRO A 41 18.81 5.66 -7.50
C PRO A 41 17.47 6.36 -7.22
N ARG A 42 17.51 7.67 -6.94
CA ARG A 42 16.30 8.47 -6.67
C ARG A 42 15.42 8.59 -7.90
N LEU A 43 16.03 8.83 -9.07
CA LEU A 43 15.29 8.88 -10.33
C LEU A 43 14.60 7.53 -10.61
N PHE A 44 15.28 6.42 -10.39
CA PHE A 44 14.72 5.10 -10.64
C PHE A 44 13.56 4.78 -9.69
N GLU A 45 13.68 5.05 -8.39
CA GLU A 45 12.57 4.85 -7.44
C GLU A 45 11.38 5.78 -7.71
N ASP A 46 11.62 7.01 -8.18
CA ASP A 46 10.55 7.90 -8.66
C ASP A 46 9.78 7.25 -9.82
N LEU A 47 10.49 6.67 -10.80
CA LEU A 47 9.88 5.97 -11.93
C LEU A 47 9.12 4.72 -11.49
N ILE A 48 9.66 3.94 -10.54
CA ILE A 48 8.97 2.78 -9.96
C ILE A 48 7.70 3.21 -9.21
N SER A 49 7.76 4.29 -8.42
CA SER A 49 6.58 4.82 -7.71
C SER A 49 5.47 5.22 -8.68
N ARG A 50 5.83 5.81 -9.82
CA ARG A 50 4.89 6.18 -10.89
C ARG A 50 4.31 4.95 -11.59
N TYR A 51 5.13 3.92 -11.79
CA TYR A 51 4.71 2.62 -12.31
C TYR A 51 3.69 1.95 -11.39
N LEU A 52 3.98 1.87 -10.09
CA LEU A 52 3.09 1.31 -9.07
C LEU A 52 1.74 2.05 -9.03
N ALA A 53 1.76 3.38 -9.06
CA ALA A 53 0.54 4.18 -9.12
C ALA A 53 -0.29 3.91 -10.39
N SER A 54 0.37 3.59 -11.51
CA SER A 54 -0.29 3.23 -12.77
C SER A 54 -0.91 1.84 -12.72
N VAL A 55 -0.15 0.84 -12.27
CA VAL A 55 -0.59 -0.55 -12.13
C VAL A 55 -1.76 -0.67 -11.15
N GLY A 56 -1.72 0.07 -10.04
CA GLY A 56 -2.80 0.10 -9.04
C GLY A 56 -4.14 0.59 -9.60
N ARG A 57 -4.16 1.46 -10.61
CA ARG A 57 -5.39 1.88 -11.31
C ARG A 57 -5.92 0.82 -12.28
N SER A 58 -5.03 0.02 -12.87
CA SER A 58 -5.38 -1.03 -13.82
C SER A 58 -5.83 -2.33 -13.15
N GLY A 59 -5.58 -2.50 -11.84
CA GLY A 59 -5.95 -3.71 -11.08
C GLY A 59 -5.17 -4.96 -11.46
N ALA A 60 -4.01 -4.82 -12.11
CA ALA A 60 -3.20 -5.96 -12.54
C ALA A 60 -2.56 -6.64 -11.32
N GLN A 61 -2.70 -7.96 -11.23
CA GLN A 61 -2.28 -8.77 -10.07
C GLN A 61 -0.77 -9.05 -10.01
N ALA A 62 0.02 -8.59 -10.99
CA ALA A 62 1.43 -8.95 -11.10
C ALA A 62 2.35 -8.23 -10.08
N VAL A 63 1.84 -7.25 -9.33
CA VAL A 63 2.61 -6.52 -8.32
C VAL A 63 1.76 -6.27 -7.07
N SER A 64 2.34 -6.52 -5.91
CA SER A 64 1.70 -6.27 -4.61
C SER A 64 1.34 -4.79 -4.43
N SER A 65 0.14 -4.54 -3.89
CA SER A 65 -0.31 -3.18 -3.63
C SER A 65 0.54 -2.50 -2.54
N PRO A 66 0.70 -1.16 -2.55
CA PRO A 66 1.41 -0.46 -1.48
C PRO A 66 0.83 -0.71 -0.08
N ARG A 67 -0.50 -0.90 0.02
CA ARG A 67 -1.18 -1.20 1.28
C ARG A 67 -0.85 -2.60 1.78
N LEU A 68 -0.74 -3.59 0.89
CA LEU A 68 -0.33 -4.94 1.26
C LEU A 68 1.14 -4.96 1.67
N VAL A 69 2.02 -4.29 0.92
CA VAL A 69 3.44 -4.15 1.28
C VAL A 69 3.59 -3.52 2.67
N ARG A 70 2.80 -2.49 2.98
CA ARG A 70 2.76 -1.87 4.32
C ARG A 70 2.30 -2.88 5.40
N ALA A 71 1.31 -3.72 5.10
CA ALA A 71 0.87 -4.76 6.02
C ALA A 71 1.96 -5.81 6.29
N PHE A 72 2.65 -6.29 5.26
CA PHE A 72 3.80 -7.19 5.44
C PHE A 72 4.89 -6.55 6.30
N ALA A 73 5.30 -5.32 5.99
CA ALA A 73 6.32 -4.62 6.77
C ALA A 73 5.92 -4.46 8.25
N HIS A 74 4.64 -4.18 8.51
CA HIS A 74 4.12 -4.03 9.87
C HIS A 74 4.10 -5.35 10.65
N PHE A 75 3.53 -6.42 10.08
CA PHE A 75 3.35 -7.69 10.81
C PHE A 75 4.60 -8.57 10.81
N ALA A 76 5.35 -8.61 9.70
CA ALA A 76 6.59 -9.39 9.62
C ALA A 76 7.73 -8.70 10.37
N GLY A 77 7.76 -7.37 10.34
CA GLY A 77 8.91 -6.57 10.74
C GLY A 77 10.08 -6.72 9.78
N MET A 78 11.25 -6.24 10.19
CA MET A 78 12.49 -6.38 9.43
C MET A 78 13.09 -7.78 9.60
N ALA A 79 13.70 -8.30 8.54
CA ALA A 79 14.43 -9.56 8.55
C ALA A 79 15.70 -9.46 9.39
N ASP A 80 15.92 -10.49 10.22
CA ASP A 80 17.17 -10.74 10.93
C ASP A 80 17.83 -11.97 10.30
N GLY A 81 18.90 -11.76 9.52
CA GLY A 81 19.42 -12.78 8.60
C GLY A 81 18.84 -12.69 7.19
N SER A 82 18.48 -13.81 6.59
CA SER A 82 18.03 -13.88 5.19
C SER A 82 16.50 -13.74 5.05
N ALA A 83 16.08 -13.05 3.99
CA ALA A 83 14.69 -12.94 3.58
C ALA A 83 14.46 -13.57 2.20
N TYR A 84 13.32 -14.24 2.01
CA TYR A 84 12.94 -14.86 0.74
C TYR A 84 11.51 -14.53 0.32
N ASP A 85 11.30 -14.30 -0.98
CA ASP A 85 9.99 -14.14 -1.60
C ASP A 85 9.89 -14.97 -2.90
N PRO A 86 9.11 -16.06 -2.91
CA PRO A 86 8.99 -16.94 -4.07
C PRO A 86 8.08 -16.40 -5.19
N THR A 87 7.48 -15.22 -5.00
CA THR A 87 6.65 -14.53 -5.99
C THR A 87 6.98 -13.04 -5.95
N CYS A 88 8.26 -12.72 -6.09
CA CYS A 88 8.80 -11.43 -5.67
C CYS A 88 8.36 -10.24 -6.52
N GLY A 89 7.84 -10.47 -7.73
CA GLY A 89 7.50 -9.42 -8.68
C GLY A 89 8.67 -8.45 -8.87
N ILE A 90 8.45 -7.18 -8.54
CA ILE A 90 9.48 -6.11 -8.60
C ILE A 90 10.29 -5.95 -7.29
N GLY A 91 10.23 -6.91 -6.37
CA GLY A 91 10.98 -6.93 -5.12
C GLY A 91 10.43 -6.04 -3.99
N SER A 92 9.20 -5.53 -4.11
CA SER A 92 8.66 -4.58 -3.12
C SER A 92 8.53 -5.15 -1.71
N LEU A 93 8.12 -6.42 -1.56
CA LEU A 93 8.05 -7.06 -0.24
C LEU A 93 9.45 -7.26 0.36
N LEU A 94 10.40 -7.78 -0.44
CA LEU A 94 11.79 -7.97 -0.03
C LEU A 94 12.43 -6.67 0.48
N LEU A 95 12.25 -5.57 -0.26
CA LEU A 95 12.77 -4.26 0.14
C LEU A 95 12.08 -3.71 1.39
N ALA A 96 10.78 -3.98 1.57
CA ALA A 96 10.01 -3.50 2.72
C ALA A 96 10.36 -4.21 4.03
N VAL A 97 10.85 -5.45 3.96
CA VAL A 97 11.32 -6.21 5.14
C VAL A 97 12.84 -6.20 5.30
N ALA A 98 13.58 -5.59 4.37
CA ALA A 98 15.02 -5.41 4.53
C ALA A 98 15.32 -4.44 5.68
N GLY A 99 16.33 -4.77 6.48
CA GLY A 99 16.79 -3.94 7.59
C GLY A 99 18.28 -4.09 7.86
N PRO A 100 18.81 -3.43 8.90
CA PRO A 100 20.26 -3.38 9.17
C PRO A 100 20.91 -4.74 9.45
N ARG A 101 20.14 -5.73 9.87
CA ARG A 101 20.60 -7.11 10.16
C ARG A 101 20.31 -8.09 9.04
N THR A 102 19.76 -7.63 7.93
CA THR A 102 19.48 -8.50 6.79
C THR A 102 20.80 -8.87 6.11
N THR A 103 21.01 -10.16 5.86
CA THR A 103 22.26 -10.70 5.29
C THR A 103 22.12 -11.14 3.84
N LEU A 104 20.90 -11.42 3.39
CA LEU A 104 20.58 -11.86 2.03
C LEU A 104 19.12 -11.55 1.71
N LEU A 105 18.85 -11.00 0.53
CA LEU A 105 17.53 -11.00 -0.08
C LEU A 105 17.50 -12.03 -1.20
N ALA A 106 16.55 -12.94 -1.17
CA ALA A 106 16.35 -13.92 -2.23
C ALA A 106 14.95 -13.77 -2.81
N GLY A 107 14.82 -13.89 -4.13
CA GLY A 107 13.53 -13.73 -4.80
C GLY A 107 13.40 -14.62 -6.02
N GLN A 108 12.17 -14.99 -6.35
CA GLN A 108 11.85 -15.65 -7.61
C GLN A 108 10.52 -15.14 -8.16
N ASP A 109 10.41 -14.99 -9.48
CA ASP A 109 9.14 -14.70 -10.15
C ASP A 109 9.11 -15.29 -11.57
N THR A 110 7.92 -15.59 -12.08
CA THR A 110 7.72 -16.13 -13.44
C THR A 110 7.94 -15.09 -14.53
N HIS A 111 7.88 -13.80 -14.23
CA HIS A 111 7.98 -12.72 -15.21
C HIS A 111 9.40 -12.14 -15.28
N PRO A 112 10.20 -12.43 -16.33
CA PRO A 112 11.59 -11.99 -16.39
C PRO A 112 11.76 -10.46 -16.33
N GLY A 113 10.79 -9.70 -16.85
CA GLY A 113 10.79 -8.25 -16.77
C GLY A 113 10.61 -7.71 -15.35
N LEU A 114 9.82 -8.38 -14.50
CA LEU A 114 9.65 -7.98 -13.10
C LEU A 114 10.87 -8.37 -12.27
N VAL A 115 11.40 -9.57 -12.49
CA VAL A 115 12.67 -10.04 -11.91
C VAL A 115 13.80 -9.06 -12.20
N ARG A 116 13.94 -8.62 -13.46
CA ARG A 116 14.96 -7.63 -13.82
C ARG A 116 14.74 -6.29 -13.11
N LEU A 117 13.51 -5.85 -12.92
CA LEU A 117 13.24 -4.66 -12.08
C LEU A 117 13.64 -4.89 -10.63
N ALA A 118 13.33 -6.04 -10.03
CA ALA A 118 13.72 -6.38 -8.67
C ALA A 118 15.26 -6.38 -8.50
N GLN A 119 15.99 -6.96 -9.45
CA GLN A 119 17.47 -6.93 -9.49
C GLN A 119 18.02 -5.51 -9.54
N LEU A 120 17.47 -4.66 -10.43
CA LEU A 120 17.90 -3.27 -10.54
C LEU A 120 17.60 -2.49 -9.26
N ARG A 121 16.39 -2.63 -8.69
CA ARG A 121 16.01 -1.92 -7.47
C ARG A 121 16.87 -2.30 -6.28
N THR A 122 17.13 -3.59 -6.09
CA THR A 122 18.03 -4.06 -5.03
C THR A 122 19.48 -3.64 -5.26
N GLY A 123 19.93 -3.51 -6.52
CA GLY A 123 21.25 -2.98 -6.88
C GLY A 123 21.43 -1.47 -6.67
N PHE A 124 20.35 -0.68 -6.74
CA PHE A 124 20.40 0.77 -6.48
C PHE A 124 20.37 1.13 -4.98
N THR A 125 20.03 0.18 -4.12
CA THR A 125 20.04 0.37 -2.66
C THR A 125 21.36 -0.08 -2.07
N ASP A 126 21.93 0.71 -1.15
CA ASP A 126 23.06 0.29 -0.28
C ASP A 126 22.57 -0.75 0.75
N GLY A 127 22.16 -1.92 0.24
CA GLY A 127 21.47 -2.98 0.96
C GLY A 127 22.26 -4.29 1.01
N PRO A 128 21.69 -5.33 1.63
CA PRO A 128 22.25 -6.68 1.60
C PRO A 128 22.37 -7.20 0.16
N PRO A 129 23.25 -8.20 -0.09
CA PRO A 129 23.30 -8.87 -1.38
C PRO A 129 21.93 -9.47 -1.73
N ALA A 130 21.60 -9.44 -3.03
CA ALA A 130 20.34 -9.95 -3.55
C ALA A 130 20.56 -11.04 -4.62
N GLN A 131 19.83 -12.14 -4.51
CA GLN A 131 19.74 -13.18 -5.52
C GLN A 131 18.28 -13.26 -6.00
N VAL A 132 18.01 -12.80 -7.23
CA VAL A 132 16.64 -12.79 -7.78
C VAL A 132 16.62 -13.50 -9.12
N GLU A 133 15.83 -14.56 -9.22
CA GLU A 133 15.80 -15.49 -10.36
C GLU A 133 14.46 -15.48 -11.10
N ALA A 134 14.49 -15.76 -12.40
CA ALA A 134 13.27 -15.95 -13.20
C ALA A 134 12.93 -17.43 -13.32
N GLY A 135 11.69 -17.81 -12.99
CA GLY A 135 11.20 -19.19 -13.06
C GLY A 135 9.90 -19.39 -12.29
N ASP A 136 9.21 -20.50 -12.54
CA ASP A 136 8.03 -20.92 -11.78
C ASP A 136 8.45 -21.56 -10.46
N SER A 137 8.21 -20.92 -9.32
CA SER A 137 8.70 -21.42 -8.02
C SER A 137 8.09 -22.76 -7.60
N LEU A 138 6.91 -23.13 -8.13
CA LEU A 138 6.33 -24.45 -7.88
C LEU A 138 6.96 -25.52 -8.77
N HIS A 139 7.26 -25.24 -10.05
CA HIS A 139 7.72 -26.27 -11.00
C HIS A 139 9.23 -26.27 -11.28
N ASP A 140 9.90 -25.12 -11.10
CA ASP A 140 11.32 -24.88 -11.34
C ASP A 140 11.86 -23.96 -10.23
N ASP A 141 12.06 -24.54 -9.03
CA ASP A 141 12.73 -23.85 -7.92
C ASP A 141 14.17 -23.49 -8.32
N ARG A 142 14.42 -22.20 -8.53
CA ARG A 142 15.70 -21.66 -9.01
C ARG A 142 16.70 -21.45 -7.88
N ILE A 143 16.26 -21.55 -6.62
CA ILE A 143 17.12 -21.37 -5.44
C ILE A 143 17.00 -22.59 -4.52
N PRO A 144 17.29 -23.80 -5.05
CA PRO A 144 17.10 -25.03 -4.31
C PRO A 144 18.00 -25.06 -3.08
N GLY A 145 17.43 -25.44 -1.94
CA GLY A 145 18.14 -25.55 -0.66
C GLY A 145 18.20 -24.27 0.16
N LEU A 146 17.71 -23.12 -0.35
CA LEU A 146 17.57 -21.91 0.46
C LEU A 146 16.68 -22.17 1.68
N ARG A 147 17.13 -21.72 2.85
CA ARG A 147 16.38 -21.70 4.11
C ARG A 147 16.49 -20.32 4.72
N ALA A 148 15.46 -19.51 4.53
CA ALA A 148 15.43 -18.12 4.96
C ALA A 148 14.92 -17.96 6.39
N GLN A 149 15.44 -16.97 7.13
CA GLN A 149 14.94 -16.64 8.47
C GLN A 149 13.55 -15.98 8.39
N LEU A 150 13.30 -15.20 7.33
CA LEU A 150 12.00 -14.63 7.03
C LEU A 150 11.58 -14.99 5.60
N VAL A 151 10.39 -15.57 5.43
CA VAL A 151 9.76 -15.74 4.11
C VAL A 151 8.56 -14.81 4.04
N VAL A 152 8.41 -14.03 2.97
CA VAL A 152 7.23 -13.19 2.69
C VAL A 152 6.69 -13.56 1.32
N CYS A 153 5.37 -13.65 1.15
CA CYS A 153 4.80 -14.08 -0.12
C CYS A 153 3.40 -13.50 -0.33
N ASP A 154 3.21 -12.84 -1.47
CA ASP A 154 1.92 -12.45 -2.05
C ASP A 154 1.69 -13.28 -3.32
N PRO A 155 1.22 -14.53 -3.19
CA PRO A 155 1.13 -15.46 -4.31
C PRO A 155 -0.08 -15.15 -5.21
N PRO A 156 -0.11 -15.68 -6.44
CA PRO A 156 -1.32 -15.66 -7.24
C PRO A 156 -2.42 -16.49 -6.56
N LEU A 157 -3.49 -15.82 -6.15
CA LEU A 157 -4.57 -16.41 -5.35
C LEU A 157 -5.57 -17.19 -6.20
N GLY A 158 -6.09 -18.29 -5.65
CA GLY A 158 -7.23 -19.01 -6.21
C GLY A 158 -7.01 -19.59 -7.62
N GLN A 159 -5.77 -19.96 -7.95
CA GLN A 159 -5.47 -20.59 -9.23
C GLN A 159 -6.17 -21.97 -9.33
N PRO A 160 -7.00 -22.20 -10.37
CA PRO A 160 -7.77 -23.44 -10.49
C PRO A 160 -6.91 -24.66 -10.82
N ASP A 161 -5.74 -24.43 -11.43
CA ASP A 161 -4.75 -25.46 -11.73
C ASP A 161 -3.36 -24.90 -11.46
N TRP A 162 -2.71 -25.44 -10.43
CA TRP A 162 -1.35 -25.08 -10.04
C TRP A 162 -0.34 -26.17 -10.44
N GLY A 163 -0.72 -27.11 -11.31
CA GLY A 163 0.16 -28.18 -11.79
C GLY A 163 0.38 -29.33 -10.79
N ARG A 164 -0.64 -29.58 -9.95
CA ARG A 164 -0.62 -30.60 -8.89
C ARG A 164 -0.10 -31.97 -9.33
N GLU A 165 -0.51 -32.43 -10.51
CA GLU A 165 -0.25 -33.81 -10.95
C GLU A 165 1.25 -34.08 -11.15
N ASP A 166 2.02 -33.07 -11.53
CA ASP A 166 3.48 -33.17 -11.69
C ASP A 166 4.22 -33.11 -10.34
N LEU A 167 3.53 -32.69 -9.28
CA LEU A 167 4.11 -32.42 -7.97
C LEU A 167 3.63 -33.39 -6.88
N LEU A 168 2.95 -34.50 -7.19
CA LEU A 168 2.36 -35.40 -6.19
C LEU A 168 3.34 -35.97 -5.15
N LEU A 169 4.60 -36.17 -5.55
CA LEU A 169 5.67 -36.74 -4.71
C LEU A 169 6.67 -35.70 -4.21
N ASP A 170 6.34 -34.41 -4.38
CA ASP A 170 7.25 -33.33 -4.02
C ASP A 170 7.51 -33.28 -2.50
N PRO A 171 8.77 -33.16 -2.05
CA PRO A 171 9.12 -33.14 -0.63
C PRO A 171 8.61 -31.92 0.13
N ARG A 172 8.17 -30.85 -0.55
CA ARG A 172 7.61 -29.65 0.08
C ARG A 172 6.29 -29.92 0.80
N TRP A 173 5.59 -31.01 0.49
CA TRP A 173 4.28 -31.36 1.07
C TRP A 173 4.35 -31.99 2.47
N GLU A 174 5.06 -31.34 3.41
CA GLU A 174 5.27 -31.80 4.80
C GLU A 174 3.96 -31.96 5.61
N LEU A 175 2.89 -31.27 5.21
CA LEU A 175 1.56 -31.24 5.84
C LEU A 175 0.51 -32.04 5.03
N GLY A 176 0.95 -32.68 3.94
CA GLY A 176 0.13 -33.42 3.00
C GLY A 176 -0.04 -32.70 1.66
N VAL A 177 -0.32 -33.47 0.61
CA VAL A 177 -0.45 -32.96 -0.76
C VAL A 177 -1.62 -31.96 -0.85
N PRO A 178 -1.39 -30.71 -1.28
CA PRO A 178 -2.47 -29.75 -1.49
C PRO A 178 -3.53 -30.28 -2.47
N PRO A 179 -4.82 -30.06 -2.20
CA PRO A 179 -5.87 -30.35 -3.18
C PRO A 179 -5.71 -29.50 -4.46
N ARG A 180 -6.22 -30.00 -5.59
CA ARG A 180 -6.12 -29.30 -6.89
C ARG A 180 -6.72 -27.89 -6.85
N ALA A 181 -7.85 -27.73 -6.17
CA ALA A 181 -8.56 -26.45 -6.04
C ALA A 181 -8.03 -25.53 -4.93
N GLU A 182 -6.89 -25.86 -4.32
CA GLU A 182 -6.35 -25.18 -3.14
C GLU A 182 -4.88 -24.78 -3.37
N SER A 183 -4.64 -23.93 -4.38
CA SER A 183 -3.30 -23.38 -4.69
C SER A 183 -2.66 -22.66 -3.50
N ASP A 184 -3.48 -22.03 -2.67
CA ASP A 184 -3.09 -21.33 -1.44
C ASP A 184 -2.24 -22.23 -0.52
N PHE A 185 -2.58 -23.52 -0.40
CA PHE A 185 -1.81 -24.47 0.41
C PHE A 185 -0.57 -25.03 -0.30
N ALA A 186 -0.48 -24.95 -1.63
CA ALA A 186 0.76 -25.22 -2.36
C ALA A 186 1.78 -24.11 -2.09
N TRP A 187 1.37 -22.86 -2.20
CA TRP A 187 2.22 -21.71 -1.89
C TRP A 187 2.62 -21.64 -0.42
N LEU A 188 1.70 -21.89 0.51
CA LEU A 188 2.01 -21.94 1.94
C LEU A 188 3.09 -22.99 2.25
N GLN A 189 2.94 -24.21 1.70
CA GLN A 189 3.92 -25.26 1.94
C GLN A 189 5.25 -25.03 1.24
N HIS A 190 5.25 -24.42 0.05
CA HIS A 190 6.47 -23.96 -0.61
C HIS A 190 7.22 -22.94 0.28
N CYS A 191 6.53 -21.91 0.78
CA CYS A 191 7.13 -20.92 1.67
C CYS A 191 7.64 -21.54 2.97
N TYR A 192 6.84 -22.43 3.58
CA TYR A 192 7.22 -23.14 4.80
C TYR A 192 8.45 -24.01 4.58
N PHE A 193 8.56 -24.73 3.45
CA PHE A 193 9.73 -25.52 3.10
C PHE A 193 11.00 -24.68 3.05
N HIS A 194 10.94 -23.47 2.47
CA HIS A 194 12.07 -22.53 2.44
C HIS A 194 12.28 -21.73 3.73
N THR A 195 11.50 -21.98 4.78
CA THR A 195 11.70 -21.34 6.08
C THR A 195 12.73 -22.11 6.89
N ALA A 196 13.76 -21.43 7.39
CA ALA A 196 14.79 -22.00 8.25
C ALA A 196 14.22 -22.44 9.60
N PRO A 197 14.86 -23.41 10.31
CA PRO A 197 14.55 -23.69 11.70
C PRO A 197 14.63 -22.40 12.55
N GLY A 198 13.59 -22.12 13.34
CA GLY A 198 13.42 -20.87 14.09
C GLY A 198 12.92 -19.67 13.26
N GLY A 199 12.84 -19.82 11.95
CA GLY A 199 12.36 -18.81 11.01
C GLY A 199 10.83 -18.70 10.96
N ARG A 200 10.37 -17.70 10.21
CA ARG A 200 8.95 -17.34 10.10
C ARG A 200 8.57 -17.10 8.64
N THR A 201 7.37 -17.53 8.25
CA THR A 201 6.71 -17.22 6.99
C THR A 201 5.56 -16.25 7.25
N PHE A 202 5.45 -15.20 6.46
CA PHE A 202 4.24 -14.42 6.29
C PHE A 202 3.72 -14.65 4.86
N ILE A 203 2.46 -15.02 4.72
CA ILE A 203 1.86 -15.28 3.40
C ILE A 203 0.44 -14.71 3.32
N ALA A 204 0.14 -14.01 2.24
CA ALA A 204 -1.22 -13.54 1.95
C ALA A 204 -2.01 -14.67 1.27
N LEU A 205 -3.19 -14.99 1.80
CA LEU A 205 -4.05 -16.07 1.31
C LEU A 205 -5.48 -15.59 1.10
N SER A 206 -6.23 -16.32 0.28
CA SER A 206 -7.66 -16.09 0.16
C SER A 206 -8.37 -16.45 1.48
N PRO A 207 -9.49 -15.80 1.84
CA PRO A 207 -10.27 -16.15 3.03
C PRO A 207 -10.72 -17.62 3.02
N SER A 208 -10.88 -18.18 1.83
CA SER A 208 -11.34 -19.54 1.65
C SER A 208 -10.37 -20.60 2.19
N ALA A 209 -9.06 -20.28 2.25
CA ALA A 209 -8.06 -21.13 2.87
C ALA A 209 -8.41 -21.42 4.34
N ALA A 210 -9.06 -20.50 5.06
CA ALA A 210 -9.38 -20.63 6.47
C ALA A 210 -10.51 -21.62 6.78
N TYR A 211 -11.49 -21.81 5.89
CA TYR A 211 -12.70 -22.58 6.21
C TYR A 211 -13.06 -23.67 5.19
N ARG A 212 -12.54 -23.64 3.96
CA ARG A 212 -12.94 -24.63 2.94
C ARG A 212 -12.63 -26.06 3.38
N LYS A 213 -13.59 -26.98 3.20
CA LYS A 213 -13.46 -28.37 3.64
C LYS A 213 -12.30 -29.12 2.96
N SER A 214 -11.99 -28.80 1.70
CA SER A 214 -10.85 -29.35 0.95
C SER A 214 -9.51 -29.10 1.66
N GLY A 215 -9.31 -27.91 2.23
CA GLY A 215 -8.11 -27.54 2.98
C GLY A 215 -8.00 -28.09 4.41
N ARG A 216 -9.08 -28.73 4.93
CA ARG A 216 -9.18 -29.10 6.35
C ARG A 216 -8.01 -29.93 6.86
N ARG A 217 -7.52 -30.87 6.05
CA ARG A 217 -6.40 -31.75 6.45
C ARG A 217 -5.13 -30.94 6.73
N ILE A 218 -4.77 -30.01 5.83
CA ILE A 218 -3.56 -29.19 5.97
C ILE A 218 -3.72 -28.22 7.15
N ARG A 219 -4.88 -27.58 7.31
CA ARG A 219 -5.18 -26.75 8.49
C ARG A 219 -5.06 -27.54 9.80
N SER A 220 -5.59 -28.77 9.82
CA SER A 220 -5.50 -29.65 11.00
C SER A 220 -4.03 -29.94 11.35
N GLU A 221 -3.19 -30.21 10.35
CA GLU A 221 -1.76 -30.47 10.58
C GLU A 221 -1.00 -29.22 11.05
N LEU A 222 -1.29 -28.04 10.47
CA LEU A 222 -0.73 -26.76 10.94
C LEU A 222 -1.01 -26.51 12.42
N VAL A 223 -2.27 -26.70 12.81
CA VAL A 223 -2.71 -26.48 14.20
C VAL A 223 -2.15 -27.56 15.13
N ARG A 224 -2.24 -28.85 14.78
CA ARG A 224 -1.75 -29.95 15.63
C ARG A 224 -0.25 -29.86 15.91
N ARG A 225 0.53 -29.44 14.92
CA ARG A 225 1.98 -29.27 15.04
C ARG A 225 2.39 -27.92 15.62
N GLY A 226 1.43 -27.04 15.95
CA GLY A 226 1.71 -25.71 16.51
C GLY A 226 2.56 -24.84 15.59
N LEU A 227 2.34 -24.92 14.28
CA LEU A 227 3.11 -24.18 13.27
C LEU A 227 2.50 -22.82 12.95
N LEU A 228 1.17 -22.70 13.04
CA LEU A 228 0.47 -21.44 12.80
C LEU A 228 0.56 -20.55 14.03
N ALA A 229 1.14 -19.36 13.88
CA ALA A 229 1.31 -18.39 14.96
C ALA A 229 0.20 -17.35 14.98
N SER A 230 -0.17 -16.82 13.81
CA SER A 230 -1.24 -15.83 13.70
C SER A 230 -2.00 -15.90 12.38
N VAL A 231 -3.25 -15.44 12.41
CA VAL A 231 -4.09 -15.19 11.23
C VAL A 231 -4.70 -13.80 11.36
N THR A 232 -4.34 -12.90 10.44
CA THR A 232 -4.82 -11.52 10.41
C THR A 232 -5.73 -11.30 9.21
N ALA A 233 -7.00 -11.00 9.44
CA ALA A 233 -7.88 -10.52 8.38
C ALA A 233 -7.61 -9.04 8.13
N LEU A 234 -7.10 -8.73 6.92
CA LEU A 234 -6.67 -7.38 6.57
C LEU A 234 -7.86 -6.47 6.21
N PRO A 235 -7.70 -5.13 6.34
CA PRO A 235 -8.70 -4.17 5.86
C PRO A 235 -9.07 -4.36 4.38
N ALA A 236 -10.33 -4.08 4.04
CA ALA A 236 -10.77 -4.07 2.65
C ALA A 236 -9.96 -3.05 1.85
N GLY A 237 -9.50 -3.43 0.65
CA GLY A 237 -8.67 -2.56 -0.20
C GLY A 237 -7.16 -2.67 0.03
N CYS A 238 -6.70 -3.62 0.86
CA CYS A 238 -5.29 -4.01 0.92
C CYS A 238 -4.83 -4.80 -0.31
N ALA A 239 -5.69 -5.62 -0.92
CA ALA A 239 -5.35 -6.33 -2.15
C ALA A 239 -5.21 -5.38 -3.36
N SER A 240 -4.42 -5.76 -4.37
CA SER A 240 -4.31 -5.02 -5.64
C SER A 240 -5.67 -4.90 -6.35
N SER A 241 -6.53 -5.92 -6.18
CA SER A 241 -7.95 -5.85 -6.51
C SER A 241 -8.73 -5.37 -5.28
N HIS A 242 -9.20 -4.12 -5.28
CA HIS A 242 -9.71 -3.40 -4.10
C HIS A 242 -10.88 -4.09 -3.35
N ASN A 243 -11.56 -5.05 -3.98
CA ASN A 243 -12.69 -5.78 -3.41
C ASN A 243 -12.34 -7.17 -2.86
N MET A 244 -11.07 -7.60 -2.92
CA MET A 244 -10.67 -8.92 -2.46
C MET A 244 -10.24 -8.87 -0.98
N PRO A 245 -10.95 -9.56 -0.06
CA PRO A 245 -10.47 -9.72 1.31
C PRO A 245 -9.24 -10.63 1.31
N LEU A 246 -8.30 -10.37 2.24
CA LEU A 246 -7.07 -11.15 2.40
C LEU A 246 -6.87 -11.55 3.84
N LEU A 247 -6.32 -12.75 4.04
CA LEU A 247 -5.76 -13.17 5.31
C LEU A 247 -4.24 -13.15 5.20
N LEU A 248 -3.56 -12.55 6.17
CA LEU A 248 -2.11 -12.67 6.34
C LEU A 248 -1.84 -13.72 7.42
N TRP A 249 -1.18 -14.81 7.05
CA TRP A 249 -0.87 -15.92 7.96
C TRP A 249 0.61 -15.87 8.36
N GLU A 250 0.88 -16.00 9.65
CA GLU A 250 2.24 -16.24 10.16
C GLU A 250 2.41 -17.72 10.48
N VAL A 251 3.35 -18.39 9.79
CA VAL A 251 3.75 -19.77 10.07
C VAL A 251 5.17 -19.77 10.61
N ARG A 252 5.43 -20.52 11.68
CA ARG A 252 6.74 -20.65 12.31
C ARG A 252 7.27 -22.06 12.16
N ARG A 253 8.55 -22.19 11.82
CA ARG A 253 9.24 -23.47 11.86
C ARG A 253 9.97 -23.59 13.21
N PRO A 254 9.62 -24.57 14.07
CA PRO A 254 10.32 -24.81 15.33
C PRO A 254 11.83 -25.01 15.08
N ALA A 255 12.68 -24.43 15.93
CA ALA A 255 14.12 -24.70 15.88
C ALA A 255 14.43 -26.03 16.60
N MET A 256 13.78 -26.23 17.75
CA MET A 256 13.89 -27.42 18.59
C MET A 256 12.49 -27.93 18.97
N PRO A 257 12.35 -29.22 19.33
CA PRO A 257 11.12 -29.73 19.93
C PRO A 257 10.75 -28.92 21.19
N GLY A 258 9.51 -28.47 21.28
CA GLY A 258 9.03 -27.62 22.38
C GLY A 258 8.79 -26.16 21.99
N ASP A 259 9.40 -25.68 20.89
CA ASP A 259 9.23 -24.32 20.36
C ASP A 259 7.89 -24.11 19.62
N GLU A 260 7.03 -25.13 19.58
CA GLU A 260 5.74 -25.05 18.89
C GLU A 260 4.81 -24.02 19.56
N VAL A 261 4.04 -23.32 18.73
CA VAL A 261 3.04 -22.37 19.18
C VAL A 261 1.96 -23.08 20.01
N ARG A 262 1.48 -22.45 21.09
CA ARG A 262 0.46 -23.00 22.00
C ARG A 262 -0.94 -22.42 21.78
N SER A 263 -1.02 -21.28 21.11
CA SER A 263 -2.26 -20.58 20.75
C SER A 263 -2.05 -19.80 19.46
N VAL A 264 -3.05 -19.77 18.59
CA VAL A 264 -3.02 -18.93 17.38
C VAL A 264 -3.60 -17.58 17.72
N ARG A 265 -2.86 -16.51 17.39
CA ARG A 265 -3.37 -15.15 17.49
C ARG A 265 -4.26 -14.83 16.29
N MET A 266 -5.56 -14.67 16.54
CA MET A 266 -6.54 -14.23 15.55
C MET A 266 -6.66 -12.70 15.62
N VAL A 267 -6.56 -12.03 14.48
CA VAL A 267 -6.69 -10.58 14.37
C VAL A 267 -7.71 -10.25 13.29
N ASP A 268 -8.69 -9.40 13.60
CA ASP A 268 -9.70 -8.93 12.64
C ASP A 268 -9.63 -7.42 12.44
N LEU A 269 -9.02 -6.99 11.33
CA LEU A 269 -8.93 -5.60 10.92
C LEU A 269 -9.88 -5.27 9.76
N THR A 270 -10.83 -6.13 9.44
CA THR A 270 -11.68 -5.95 8.26
C THR A 270 -12.49 -4.66 8.27
N SER A 271 -12.81 -4.14 9.47
CA SER A 271 -13.51 -2.87 9.69
C SER A 271 -12.61 -1.63 9.67
N ASN A 272 -11.28 -1.79 9.63
CA ASN A 272 -10.35 -0.66 9.73
C ASN A 272 -10.18 0.06 8.38
N ASP A 273 -9.70 1.30 8.46
CA ASP A 273 -9.27 2.04 7.26
C ASP A 273 -8.00 1.39 6.67
N PRO A 274 -8.00 0.96 5.39
CA PRO A 274 -6.83 0.39 4.73
C PRO A 274 -5.66 1.37 4.57
N ASP A 275 -5.82 2.66 4.86
CA ASP A 275 -4.74 3.65 4.96
C ASP A 275 -4.44 4.08 6.42
N GLY A 276 -5.21 3.57 7.39
CA GLY A 276 -5.06 3.86 8.81
C GLY A 276 -4.04 2.97 9.53
N SER A 277 -4.11 3.02 10.87
CA SER A 277 -3.27 2.17 11.73
C SER A 277 -3.56 0.68 11.52
N LEU A 278 -2.50 -0.12 11.54
CA LEU A 278 -2.57 -1.58 11.49
C LEU A 278 -2.41 -2.21 12.89
N ASP A 279 -2.19 -1.41 13.93
CA ASP A 279 -2.19 -1.88 15.31
C ASP A 279 -3.62 -2.29 15.71
N PRO A 280 -3.86 -3.55 16.06
CA PRO A 280 -5.20 -4.00 16.42
C PRO A 280 -5.60 -3.46 17.79
N ALA A 281 -6.85 -3.03 17.92
CA ALA A 281 -7.44 -2.74 19.22
C ALA A 281 -7.67 -4.04 20.03
N PRO A 282 -7.78 -3.99 21.38
CA PRO A 282 -7.93 -5.19 22.21
C PRO A 282 -9.11 -6.09 21.84
N ASP A 283 -10.17 -5.52 21.30
CA ASP A 283 -11.37 -6.19 20.82
C ASP A 283 -11.25 -6.77 19.40
N GLN A 284 -10.15 -6.47 18.72
CA GLN A 284 -9.81 -6.97 17.39
C GLN A 284 -8.85 -8.17 17.46
N VAL A 285 -8.52 -8.65 18.66
CA VAL A 285 -7.55 -9.72 18.88
C VAL A 285 -8.14 -10.82 19.77
N ALA A 286 -7.87 -12.07 19.43
CA ALA A 286 -8.10 -13.21 20.30
C ALA A 286 -6.94 -14.19 20.21
N ASP A 287 -6.35 -14.56 21.35
CA ASP A 287 -5.37 -15.65 21.42
C ASP A 287 -6.12 -16.97 21.68
N VAL A 288 -6.22 -17.83 20.65
CA VAL A 288 -7.06 -19.04 20.67
C VAL A 288 -6.21 -20.29 20.90
N PRO A 289 -6.43 -21.07 21.98
CA PRO A 289 -5.70 -22.31 22.23
C PRO A 289 -5.87 -23.32 21.09
N LEU A 290 -4.81 -24.08 20.75
CA LEU A 290 -4.86 -25.05 19.64
C LEU A 290 -6.02 -26.05 19.75
N ILE A 291 -6.34 -26.50 20.96
CA ILE A 291 -7.43 -27.45 21.20
C ILE A 291 -8.80 -26.90 20.76
N SER A 292 -9.01 -25.59 20.88
CA SER A 292 -10.24 -24.90 20.48
C SER A 292 -10.38 -24.77 18.95
N LEU A 293 -9.28 -24.92 18.21
CA LEU A 293 -9.25 -24.84 16.76
C LEU A 293 -9.45 -26.21 16.08
N LEU A 294 -9.24 -27.31 16.80
CA LEU A 294 -9.34 -28.68 16.27
C LEU A 294 -10.77 -29.25 16.26
N GLY A 295 -11.75 -28.41 15.94
CA GLY A 295 -13.14 -28.81 15.72
C GLY A 295 -13.34 -29.57 14.39
N GLU A 296 -14.60 -29.86 14.05
CA GLU A 296 -14.95 -30.66 12.86
C GLU A 296 -14.48 -30.04 11.53
N ASP A 297 -14.57 -28.72 11.40
CA ASP A 297 -14.23 -27.99 10.16
C ASP A 297 -12.83 -27.35 10.20
N VAL A 298 -12.23 -27.24 11.38
CA VAL A 298 -10.97 -26.52 11.65
C VAL A 298 -11.00 -25.14 10.97
N ASP A 299 -12.01 -24.34 11.28
CA ASP A 299 -12.15 -22.99 10.76
C ASP A 299 -11.08 -22.10 11.41
N LEU A 300 -10.31 -21.36 10.61
CA LEU A 300 -9.26 -20.46 11.09
C LEU A 300 -9.58 -18.99 10.76
N SER A 301 -10.85 -18.67 10.48
CA SER A 301 -11.29 -17.32 10.16
C SER A 301 -11.29 -16.46 11.43
N PRO A 302 -10.58 -15.31 11.46
CA PRO A 302 -10.54 -14.47 12.66
C PRO A 302 -11.91 -14.03 13.17
N THR A 303 -12.86 -13.76 12.27
CA THR A 303 -14.25 -13.38 12.56
C THR A 303 -15.00 -14.39 13.45
N THR A 304 -14.58 -15.66 13.47
CA THR A 304 -15.17 -16.71 14.31
C THR A 304 -14.74 -16.59 15.78
N TYR A 305 -13.56 -16.03 16.03
CA TYR A 305 -12.90 -16.06 17.33
C TYR A 305 -12.73 -14.68 17.95
N VAL A 306 -12.50 -13.67 17.13
CA VAL A 306 -12.48 -12.28 17.53
C VAL A 306 -13.93 -11.89 17.78
N THR A 307 -14.29 -11.78 19.06
CA THR A 307 -15.54 -11.12 19.44
C THR A 307 -15.32 -9.65 19.14
N ALA A 308 -15.67 -9.21 17.91
CA ALA A 308 -15.69 -7.79 17.59
C ALA A 308 -16.33 -7.08 18.79
N ALA A 309 -15.66 -6.09 19.40
CA ALA A 309 -16.40 -5.27 20.33
C ALA A 309 -17.51 -4.70 19.47
N GLN A 310 -18.74 -5.10 19.78
CA GLN A 310 -19.90 -4.43 19.25
C GLN A 310 -19.63 -2.97 19.59
N PRO A 311 -19.40 -2.09 18.59
CA PRO A 311 -19.27 -0.68 18.84
C PRO A 311 -20.42 -0.32 19.77
N ASN A 312 -20.20 0.54 20.76
CA ASN A 312 -21.35 1.10 21.47
C ASN A 312 -22.04 2.04 20.47
N TYR A 313 -22.83 1.45 19.56
CA TYR A 313 -23.42 2.12 18.41
C TYR A 313 -24.16 3.39 18.85
N PRO A 314 -24.95 3.39 19.94
CA PRO A 314 -25.54 4.61 20.48
C PRO A 314 -24.50 5.70 20.81
N ASN A 315 -23.47 5.38 21.58
CA ASN A 315 -22.48 6.36 22.02
C ASN A 315 -21.58 6.84 20.87
N GLU A 316 -21.09 5.93 20.04
CA GLU A 316 -20.22 6.28 18.91
C GLU A 316 -20.96 7.09 17.85
N TYR A 317 -22.18 6.67 17.49
CA TYR A 317 -23.02 7.43 16.56
C TYR A 317 -23.36 8.81 17.13
N ALA A 318 -23.71 8.91 18.42
CA ALA A 318 -23.98 10.19 19.07
C ALA A 318 -22.75 11.11 19.11
N LYS A 319 -21.57 10.55 19.39
CA LYS A 319 -20.29 11.29 19.37
C LYS A 319 -19.99 11.81 17.98
N LEU A 320 -20.03 10.94 16.96
CA LEU A 320 -19.78 11.33 15.57
C LEU A 320 -20.79 12.37 15.08
N ARG A 321 -22.08 12.19 15.38
CA ARG A 321 -23.12 13.17 15.04
C ARG A 321 -22.84 14.54 15.67
N ARG A 322 -22.40 14.58 16.93
CA ARG A 322 -22.02 15.82 17.62
C ARG A 322 -20.80 16.48 16.97
N THR A 323 -19.73 15.72 16.78
CA THR A 323 -18.48 16.21 16.16
C THR A 323 -18.72 16.70 14.73
N LEU A 324 -19.52 15.97 13.93
CA LEU A 324 -19.94 16.42 12.60
C LEU A 324 -20.70 17.75 12.67
N GLY A 325 -21.64 17.88 13.61
CA GLY A 325 -22.39 19.14 13.79
C GLY A 325 -21.53 20.31 14.25
N GLU A 326 -20.46 20.07 15.01
CA GLU A 326 -19.45 21.08 15.36
C GLU A 326 -18.60 21.46 14.15
N GLN A 327 -18.06 20.48 13.43
CA GLN A 327 -17.20 20.71 12.28
C GLN A 327 -17.94 21.37 11.10
N LEU A 328 -19.21 21.04 10.86
CA LEU A 328 -20.02 21.71 9.84
C LEU A 328 -20.26 23.19 10.15
N ARG A 329 -20.47 23.55 11.42
CA ARG A 329 -20.60 24.96 11.85
C ARG A 329 -19.30 25.72 11.65
N GLU A 330 -18.18 25.09 12.02
CA GLU A 330 -16.87 25.69 11.87
C GLU A 330 -16.47 25.84 10.40
N LEU A 331 -16.80 24.85 9.56
CA LEU A 331 -16.58 24.86 8.13
C LEU A 331 -17.34 25.99 7.44
N ALA A 332 -18.57 26.28 7.87
CA ALA A 332 -19.33 27.42 7.37
C ALA A 332 -18.67 28.78 7.69
N SER A 333 -17.87 28.87 8.77
CA SER A 333 -17.14 30.09 9.13
C SER A 333 -15.78 30.25 8.42
N LEU A 334 -15.29 29.21 7.75
CA LEU A 334 -13.99 29.23 7.06
C LEU A 334 -14.04 29.79 5.63
N LEU A 335 -15.23 29.95 5.04
CA LEU A 335 -15.34 30.57 3.72
C LEU A 335 -15.29 32.09 3.84
N PRO A 336 -14.25 32.76 3.34
CA PRO A 336 -14.16 34.21 3.42
C PRO A 336 -15.23 34.88 2.56
N ALA A 337 -15.74 36.02 3.03
CA ALA A 337 -16.57 36.90 2.22
C ALA A 337 -15.67 37.61 1.19
N LEU A 338 -15.79 37.21 -0.08
CA LEU A 338 -15.01 37.79 -1.17
C LEU A 338 -15.86 38.85 -1.90
N PRO A 339 -15.51 40.15 -1.80
CA PRO A 339 -16.22 41.18 -2.54
C PRO A 339 -15.95 41.05 -4.06
N PRO A 340 -16.83 41.60 -4.92
CA PRO A 340 -16.59 41.64 -6.35
C PRO A 340 -15.25 42.30 -6.68
N GLY A 341 -14.44 41.60 -7.48
CA GLY A 341 -13.17 42.13 -8.02
C GLY A 341 -13.38 43.05 -9.22
N LEU A 342 -12.26 43.49 -9.82
CA LEU A 342 -12.23 44.43 -10.95
C LEU A 342 -12.74 43.84 -12.29
N GLY A 343 -13.03 42.55 -12.34
CA GLY A 343 -13.51 41.85 -13.53
C GLY A 343 -12.61 40.68 -13.94
N THR A 344 -13.16 39.76 -14.73
CA THR A 344 -12.43 38.60 -15.28
C THR A 344 -11.33 39.06 -16.25
N GLY A 345 -10.11 38.54 -16.10
CA GLY A 345 -8.97 38.87 -16.97
C GLY A 345 -8.06 39.98 -16.46
N THR A 346 -8.47 40.73 -15.42
CA THR A 346 -7.64 41.78 -14.79
C THR A 346 -6.31 41.27 -14.22
N MET A 347 -6.27 40.00 -13.80
CA MET A 347 -5.05 39.35 -13.34
C MET A 347 -4.14 38.89 -14.50
N ASP A 348 -4.70 38.70 -15.70
CA ASP A 348 -3.95 38.34 -16.91
C ASP A 348 -3.29 39.57 -17.57
N GLU A 349 -3.73 40.78 -17.21
CA GLU A 349 -3.13 42.06 -17.61
C GLU A 349 -1.88 42.42 -16.80
N LEU A 350 -1.67 41.76 -15.65
CA LEU A 350 -0.46 41.91 -14.85
C LEU A 350 0.71 41.17 -15.51
N ASN A 351 1.91 41.72 -15.39
CA ASN A 351 3.13 40.99 -15.77
C ASN A 351 3.19 39.68 -14.99
N ALA A 352 3.37 38.57 -15.69
CA ALA A 352 3.53 37.26 -15.08
C ALA A 352 5.01 36.87 -14.97
N ILE A 353 5.35 36.12 -13.94
CA ILE A 353 6.63 35.44 -13.78
C ILE A 353 6.42 33.93 -13.81
N ASP A 354 7.28 33.22 -14.55
CA ASP A 354 7.25 31.76 -14.59
C ASP A 354 7.80 31.19 -13.29
N VAL A 355 7.11 30.20 -12.72
CA VAL A 355 7.56 29.56 -11.47
C VAL A 355 8.89 28.83 -11.67
N SER A 356 9.22 28.41 -12.89
CA SER A 356 10.55 27.85 -13.21
C SER A 356 11.68 28.85 -12.94
N ASP A 357 11.47 30.12 -13.25
CA ASP A 357 12.49 31.16 -13.05
C ASP A 357 12.68 31.44 -11.56
N LEU A 358 11.60 31.39 -10.78
CA LEU A 358 11.64 31.51 -9.33
C LEU A 358 12.37 30.33 -8.65
N VAL A 359 12.19 29.12 -9.18
CA VAL A 359 12.94 27.93 -8.73
C VAL A 359 14.42 28.07 -9.08
N GLN A 360 14.74 28.48 -10.31
CA GLN A 360 16.12 28.68 -10.74
C GLN A 360 16.83 29.79 -9.95
N ALA A 361 16.10 30.83 -9.56
CA ALA A 361 16.58 31.91 -8.69
C ALA A 361 16.70 31.49 -7.20
N GLY A 362 16.28 30.27 -6.84
CA GLY A 362 16.35 29.77 -5.47
C GLY A 362 15.34 30.42 -4.53
N LEU A 363 14.25 30.99 -5.05
CA LEU A 363 13.15 31.63 -4.30
C LEU A 363 11.99 30.67 -3.98
N VAL A 364 12.00 29.50 -4.62
CA VAL A 364 11.01 28.42 -4.45
C VAL A 364 11.74 27.10 -4.28
N ALA A 365 11.34 26.33 -3.27
CA ALA A 365 11.77 24.95 -3.07
C ALA A 365 10.57 24.00 -3.07
N THR A 366 10.84 22.73 -3.35
CA THR A 366 9.86 21.65 -3.26
C THR A 366 10.30 20.68 -2.18
N GLU A 367 9.54 20.61 -1.09
CA GLU A 367 9.73 19.63 -0.02
C GLU A 367 8.65 18.56 -0.14
N GLY A 368 9.05 17.37 -0.58
CA GLY A 368 8.11 16.28 -0.89
C GLY A 368 7.15 16.65 -2.01
N SER A 369 5.85 16.76 -1.71
CA SER A 369 4.81 17.20 -2.65
C SER A 369 4.39 18.66 -2.46
N GLU A 370 5.01 19.40 -1.54
CA GLU A 370 4.65 20.78 -1.24
C GLU A 370 5.65 21.77 -1.83
N THR A 371 5.11 22.85 -2.41
CA THR A 371 5.90 23.98 -2.89
C THR A 371 5.92 25.06 -1.83
N ILE A 372 7.11 25.52 -1.44
CA ILE A 372 7.32 26.57 -0.43
C ILE A 372 8.20 27.69 -1.00
N SER A 373 8.01 28.91 -0.51
CA SER A 373 9.01 29.96 -0.74
C SER A 373 10.17 29.82 0.23
N THR A 374 11.37 30.11 -0.26
CA THR A 374 12.63 30.17 0.50
C THR A 374 13.07 31.61 0.77
N SER A 375 12.24 32.60 0.43
CA SER A 375 12.56 34.02 0.50
C SER A 375 11.41 34.82 1.15
N ASP A 376 11.75 36.00 1.66
CA ASP A 376 10.79 37.00 2.13
C ASP A 376 10.09 37.77 1.00
N GLN A 377 10.52 37.59 -0.26
CA GLN A 377 10.00 38.26 -1.44
C GLN A 377 8.79 37.55 -2.06
N LEU A 378 8.53 36.30 -1.67
CA LEU A 378 7.44 35.50 -2.22
C LEU A 378 6.63 34.87 -1.08
N ASP A 379 5.34 35.15 -1.05
CA ASP A 379 4.45 34.52 -0.08
C ASP A 379 4.15 33.06 -0.48
N THR A 380 4.24 32.15 0.48
CA THR A 380 4.07 30.71 0.23
C THR A 380 2.63 30.34 -0.11
N ASP A 381 1.66 30.95 0.57
CA ASP A 381 0.24 30.65 0.34
C ASP A 381 -0.27 31.32 -0.95
N TYR A 382 0.29 32.48 -1.32
CA TYR A 382 0.12 33.11 -2.62
C TYR A 382 0.54 32.17 -3.76
N LEU A 383 1.78 31.67 -3.70
CA LEU A 383 2.33 30.70 -4.65
C LEU A 383 1.41 29.48 -4.77
N ARG A 384 1.06 28.87 -3.64
CA ARG A 384 0.22 27.66 -3.59
C ARG A 384 -1.17 27.89 -4.17
N GLY A 385 -1.79 29.02 -3.87
CA GLY A 385 -3.12 29.37 -4.37
C GLY A 385 -3.16 29.51 -5.88
N PHE A 386 -2.20 30.23 -6.46
CA PHE A 386 -2.13 30.39 -7.91
C PHE A 386 -1.77 29.09 -8.63
N LEU A 387 -0.92 28.23 -8.05
CA LEU A 387 -0.62 26.91 -8.61
C LEU A 387 -1.88 26.02 -8.72
N ARG A 388 -2.86 26.19 -7.83
CA ARG A 388 -4.15 25.47 -7.84
C ARG A 388 -5.19 26.06 -8.78
N SER A 389 -4.97 27.25 -9.33
CA SER A 389 -5.93 27.91 -10.23
C SER A 389 -6.18 27.09 -11.50
N ALA A 390 -7.38 27.22 -12.08
CA ALA A 390 -7.71 26.56 -13.34
C ALA A 390 -6.84 27.02 -14.52
N GLY A 391 -6.27 28.23 -14.45
CA GLY A 391 -5.30 28.74 -15.42
C GLY A 391 -4.00 27.94 -15.38
N ASN A 392 -3.37 27.85 -14.21
CA ASN A 392 -2.13 27.08 -14.04
C ASN A 392 -2.36 25.58 -14.17
N THR A 393 -3.50 25.06 -13.73
CA THR A 393 -3.86 23.64 -13.95
C THR A 393 -3.90 23.32 -15.45
N ARG A 394 -4.48 24.18 -16.30
CA ARG A 394 -4.53 23.98 -17.75
C ARG A 394 -3.17 24.12 -18.43
N ARG A 395 -2.33 25.05 -17.98
CA ARG A 395 -0.94 25.20 -18.46
C ARG A 395 -0.08 23.99 -18.08
N ASN A 396 -0.39 23.34 -16.95
CA ASN A 396 0.33 22.19 -16.42
C ASN A 396 -0.23 20.83 -16.88
N THR A 397 -1.38 20.78 -17.56
CA THR A 397 -1.92 19.53 -18.13
C THR A 397 -1.34 19.28 -19.52
N SER A 398 -0.49 18.26 -19.66
CA SER A 398 -0.21 17.67 -20.97
C SER A 398 -1.44 16.93 -21.51
N SER A 399 -1.52 16.74 -22.83
CA SER A 399 -2.60 16.03 -23.56
C SER A 399 -2.84 14.58 -23.13
N THR A 400 -2.08 14.07 -22.16
CA THR A 400 -2.12 12.71 -21.62
C THR A 400 -2.81 12.59 -20.24
N GLY A 401 -3.47 13.64 -19.74
CA GLY A 401 -4.44 13.54 -18.63
C GLY A 401 -3.87 13.11 -17.28
N THR A 402 -2.57 13.27 -17.06
CA THR A 402 -1.94 13.00 -15.75
C THR A 402 -1.76 14.32 -14.99
N HIS A 403 -2.53 14.51 -13.92
CA HIS A 403 -2.35 15.61 -12.98
C HIS A 403 -1.04 15.40 -12.19
N ARG A 404 0.08 15.86 -12.74
CA ARG A 404 1.25 16.22 -11.92
C ARG A 404 1.23 17.72 -11.71
N ALA A 405 1.56 18.15 -10.49
CA ALA A 405 2.03 19.51 -10.26
C ALA A 405 3.42 19.65 -10.90
N ASP A 406 3.47 19.63 -12.23
CA ASP A 406 4.66 20.09 -12.93
C ASP A 406 4.66 21.62 -12.81
N LEU A 407 5.70 22.19 -12.17
CA LEU A 407 5.83 23.65 -12.06
C LEU A 407 6.16 24.29 -13.42
N ARG A 408 6.50 23.48 -14.43
CA ARG A 408 6.88 23.91 -15.76
C ARG A 408 5.68 24.51 -16.49
N GLY A 409 5.70 25.83 -16.65
CA GLY A 409 4.66 26.61 -17.33
C GLY A 409 3.63 27.24 -16.39
N ALA A 410 3.74 27.02 -15.08
CA ALA A 410 2.93 27.76 -14.11
C ALA A 410 3.41 29.20 -14.03
N GLN A 411 2.46 30.11 -13.94
CA GLN A 411 2.70 31.55 -13.93
C GLN A 411 2.07 32.20 -12.70
N LEU A 412 2.78 33.16 -12.13
CA LEU A 412 2.31 34.00 -11.04
C LEU A 412 2.23 35.45 -11.53
N PRO A 413 1.15 36.18 -11.22
CA PRO A 413 1.17 37.62 -11.36
C PRO A 413 2.31 38.23 -10.52
N GLN A 414 3.03 39.19 -11.07
CA GLN A 414 4.02 39.98 -10.34
C GLN A 414 3.28 40.99 -9.47
N MET A 415 3.38 40.81 -8.16
CA MET A 415 2.78 41.67 -7.15
C MET A 415 3.81 41.98 -6.07
N ASP A 416 3.67 43.12 -5.40
CA ASP A 416 4.46 43.39 -4.20
C ASP A 416 4.11 42.41 -3.08
N ILE A 417 5.01 42.27 -2.10
CA ILE A 417 4.86 41.29 -1.02
C ILE A 417 3.63 41.54 -0.14
N GLU A 418 3.16 42.79 -0.03
CA GLU A 418 1.98 43.11 0.77
C GLU A 418 0.71 42.60 0.09
N GLN A 419 0.59 42.81 -1.21
CA GLN A 419 -0.49 42.28 -2.03
C GLN A 419 -0.45 40.75 -2.07
N GLN A 420 0.72 40.15 -2.26
CA GLN A 420 0.87 38.70 -2.22
C GLN A 420 0.33 38.12 -0.91
N ARG A 421 0.69 38.70 0.25
CA ARG A 421 0.21 38.25 1.57
C ARG A 421 -1.31 38.33 1.72
N ARG A 422 -1.95 39.36 1.16
CA ARG A 422 -3.43 39.48 1.18
C ARG A 422 -4.11 38.36 0.39
N TYR A 423 -3.58 38.02 -0.78
CA TYR A 423 -4.07 36.88 -1.57
C TYR A 423 -3.72 35.55 -0.89
N GLY A 424 -2.51 35.43 -0.35
CA GLY A 424 -2.04 34.25 0.37
C GLY A 424 -2.90 33.92 1.58
N GLU A 425 -3.30 34.91 2.38
CA GLU A 425 -4.22 34.73 3.49
C GLU A 425 -5.54 34.09 3.05
N VAL A 426 -6.15 34.60 1.98
CA VAL A 426 -7.39 34.04 1.41
C VAL A 426 -7.17 32.62 0.89
N PHE A 427 -6.07 32.35 0.17
CA PHE A 427 -5.78 31.03 -0.34
C PHE A 427 -5.50 30.01 0.75
N ARG A 428 -4.86 30.42 1.85
CA ARG A 428 -4.67 29.60 3.05
C ARG A 428 -6.01 29.21 3.66
N GLU A 429 -6.91 30.17 3.84
CA GLU A 429 -8.27 29.91 4.35
C GLU A 429 -9.06 28.94 3.45
N LEU A 430 -9.00 29.14 2.13
CA LEU A 430 -9.61 28.21 1.15
C LEU A 430 -8.98 26.81 1.22
N GLY A 431 -7.66 26.72 1.37
CA GLY A 431 -6.96 25.44 1.53
C GLY A 431 -7.32 24.72 2.83
N GLU A 432 -7.49 25.47 3.93
CA GLU A 432 -7.98 24.94 5.20
C GLU A 432 -9.41 24.42 5.07
N PHE A 433 -10.30 25.16 4.39
CA PHE A 433 -11.65 24.73 4.07
C PHE A 433 -11.67 23.41 3.28
N GLU A 434 -10.87 23.31 2.21
CA GLU A 434 -10.74 22.08 1.39
C GLU A 434 -10.24 20.87 2.18
N ARG A 435 -9.31 21.08 3.12
CA ARG A 435 -8.82 20.01 3.98
C ARG A 435 -9.91 19.58 4.96
N ARG A 436 -10.61 20.53 5.57
CA ARG A 436 -11.67 20.25 6.55
C ARG A 436 -12.87 19.55 5.94
N ILE A 437 -13.28 19.91 4.72
CA ILE A 437 -14.40 19.24 4.06
C ILE A 437 -14.09 17.76 3.79
N LYS A 438 -12.83 17.40 3.47
CA LYS A 438 -12.41 16.00 3.30
C LYS A 438 -12.53 15.21 4.59
N GLU A 439 -12.16 15.81 5.73
CA GLU A 439 -12.31 15.16 7.03
C GLU A 439 -13.79 15.01 7.43
N VAL A 440 -14.62 16.04 7.16
CA VAL A 440 -16.08 15.96 7.35
C VAL A 440 -16.68 14.85 6.48
N ALA A 441 -16.23 14.68 5.24
CA ALA A 441 -16.69 13.61 4.37
C ALA A 441 -16.36 12.21 4.94
N LYS A 442 -15.12 11.99 5.41
CA LYS A 442 -14.72 10.74 6.08
C LYS A 442 -15.56 10.45 7.33
N MET A 443 -15.76 11.45 8.19
CA MET A 443 -16.60 11.31 9.38
C MET A 443 -18.05 11.01 9.03
N SER A 444 -18.57 11.60 7.95
CA SER A 444 -19.94 11.39 7.48
C SER A 444 -20.13 9.96 6.97
N ASP A 445 -19.18 9.43 6.20
CA ASP A 445 -19.19 8.03 5.74
C ASP A 445 -19.16 7.07 6.93
N ARG A 446 -18.27 7.31 7.91
CA ARG A 446 -18.23 6.49 9.14
C ARG A 446 -19.55 6.56 9.93
N ALA A 447 -20.14 7.74 10.08
CA ALA A 447 -21.40 7.91 10.79
C ALA A 447 -22.55 7.18 10.08
N ALA A 448 -22.59 7.23 8.74
CA ALA A 448 -23.58 6.51 7.95
C ALA A 448 -23.43 4.99 8.11
N ARG A 449 -22.21 4.46 8.00
CA ARG A 449 -21.93 3.03 8.21
C ARG A 449 -22.35 2.56 9.60
N LEU A 450 -21.94 3.27 10.66
CA LEU A 450 -22.37 2.95 12.03
C LEU A 450 -23.89 3.01 12.21
N ALA A 451 -24.58 3.94 11.54
CA ALA A 451 -26.03 3.99 11.56
C ALA A 451 -26.65 2.76 10.86
N TYR A 452 -26.17 2.39 9.67
CA TYR A 452 -26.65 1.21 8.94
C TYR A 452 -26.41 -0.07 9.75
N ASP A 453 -25.20 -0.26 10.27
CA ASP A 453 -24.83 -1.42 11.06
C ASP A 453 -25.66 -1.49 12.35
N GLY A 454 -25.73 -0.37 13.09
CA GLY A 454 -26.52 -0.28 14.32
C GLY A 454 -28.01 -0.52 14.10
N LEU A 455 -28.58 -0.02 13.00
CA LEU A 455 -29.99 -0.26 12.66
C LEU A 455 -30.24 -1.71 12.24
N THR A 456 -29.32 -2.33 11.49
CA THR A 456 -29.49 -3.70 10.99
C THR A 456 -29.23 -4.76 12.06
N ASN A 457 -28.38 -4.48 13.05
CA ASN A 457 -28.11 -5.36 14.18
C ASN A 457 -28.97 -5.07 15.42
N GLY A 458 -29.79 -4.01 15.39
CA GLY A 458 -30.71 -3.63 16.47
C GLY A 458 -30.08 -2.81 17.61
N ALA A 459 -28.81 -2.44 17.54
CA ALA A 459 -28.16 -1.56 18.52
C ALA A 459 -28.60 -0.10 18.42
N LEU A 460 -29.15 0.30 17.27
CA LEU A 460 -29.87 1.57 17.05
C LEU A 460 -31.30 1.25 16.62
N ALA A 461 -32.24 2.11 17.01
CA ALA A 461 -33.63 2.01 16.58
C ALA A 461 -34.01 3.26 15.79
N PRO A 462 -34.90 3.14 14.78
CA PRO A 462 -35.53 4.32 14.21
C PRO A 462 -36.29 5.06 15.31
N ASP A 463 -36.21 6.38 15.31
CA ASP A 463 -36.97 7.19 16.26
C ASP A 463 -38.46 6.91 16.06
N VAL A 464 -39.14 6.49 17.13
CA VAL A 464 -40.59 6.33 17.11
C VAL A 464 -41.12 7.75 17.14
N LYS A 465 -41.39 8.34 15.96
CA LYS A 465 -42.23 9.53 15.90
C LYS A 465 -43.47 9.21 16.72
N GLN A 466 -43.65 9.87 17.86
CA GLN A 466 -44.91 9.83 18.57
C GLN A 466 -45.97 10.27 17.57
N GLU A 467 -46.78 9.33 17.09
CA GLU A 467 -48.09 9.64 16.54
C GLU A 467 -48.93 10.24 17.67
N GLY A 468 -48.66 11.50 18.03
CA GLY A 468 -49.69 12.37 18.59
C GLY A 468 -50.63 12.63 17.44
N GLY A 469 -51.83 12.05 17.41
CA GLY A 469 -52.79 12.11 18.51
C GLY A 469 -53.76 13.23 18.15
N LYS A 470 -54.78 12.85 17.38
CA LYS A 470 -56.03 13.53 17.00
C LYS A 470 -56.12 15.06 17.13
#